data_AF-A0A975Q691-F1
#
_entry.id   AF-A0A975Q691-F1
#
_cell.length_a   1.000
_cell.length_b   1.000
_cell.length_c   1.000
_cell.angle_alpha   90.00
_cell.angle_beta   90.00
_cell.angle_gamma   90.00
#
_symmetry.space_group_name_H-M   'P 1'
#
loop_
_entity.id
_entity.type
_entity.pdbx_description
1 polymer ?
#
loop_
_entity_poly.entity_id
_entity_poly.type
_entity_poly.pdbx_seq_one_letter_code
_entity_poly.pdbx_strand_id
1 'polypeptide(L)' 'MNLMDNKLQCKRCGKPIKGGCYNTPDGPFCVDCWENKISEKTKKNYEKQALKRLQTVGIGFKKKIGNEQNPSMWKV' A
#
# COMPACT_ATOMS: atom_id res chain seq x y z
N MET A 1 25.87 14.17 -4.72
CA MET A 1 24.59 14.14 -5.47
C MET A 1 23.56 14.86 -4.61
N ASN A 2 22.93 15.92 -5.15
CA ASN A 2 21.94 16.70 -4.40
C ASN A 2 20.79 15.81 -3.96
N LEU A 3 20.42 15.91 -2.68
CA LEU A 3 19.25 15.29 -2.07
C LEU A 3 17.99 15.92 -2.68
N MET A 4 17.72 15.61 -3.95
CA MET A 4 16.57 16.08 -4.70
C MET A 4 15.34 15.85 -3.84
N ASP A 5 14.52 16.88 -3.68
CA ASP A 5 13.28 16.89 -2.94
C ASP A 5 12.46 15.62 -3.17
N ASN A 6 12.66 14.60 -2.33
CA ASN A 6 11.87 13.35 -2.26
C ASN A 6 10.49 13.65 -1.64
N LYS A 7 9.88 14.76 -2.04
CA LYS A 7 8.54 15.13 -1.62
C LYS A 7 7.58 14.19 -2.31
N LEU A 8 6.89 13.38 -1.51
CA LEU A 8 5.80 12.52 -1.94
C LEU A 8 4.83 13.32 -2.81
N GLN A 9 4.52 12.87 -4.02
CA GLN A 9 3.64 13.60 -4.95
C GLN A 9 2.31 12.89 -5.10
N CYS A 10 1.22 13.66 -5.13
CA CYS A 10 -0.11 13.10 -5.37
C CYS A 10 -0.18 12.52 -6.79
N LYS A 11 -0.55 11.24 -6.91
CA LYS A 11 -0.68 10.52 -8.18
C LYS A 11 -1.69 11.18 -9.13
N ARG A 12 -2.72 11.83 -8.61
CA ARG A 12 -3.75 12.50 -9.43
C ARG A 12 -3.32 13.86 -9.95
N CYS A 13 -2.81 14.72 -9.08
CA CYS A 13 -2.60 16.14 -9.39
C CYS A 13 -1.13 16.56 -9.47
N GLY A 14 -0.18 15.66 -9.19
CA GLY A 14 1.26 15.90 -9.23
C GLY A 14 1.79 16.82 -8.12
N LYS A 15 0.91 17.41 -7.30
CA LYS A 15 1.32 18.34 -6.25
C LYS A 15 2.07 17.61 -5.12
N PRO A 16 3.10 18.24 -4.52
CA PRO A 16 3.74 17.75 -3.32
C PRO A 16 2.74 17.59 -2.17
N ILE A 17 2.79 16.44 -1.50
CA ILE A 17 2.00 16.15 -0.31
C ILE A 17 2.80 16.65 0.90
N LYS A 18 2.19 17.56 1.67
CA LYS A 18 2.82 18.21 2.84
C LYS A 18 2.37 17.63 4.19
N GLY A 19 1.48 16.63 4.18
CA GLY A 19 0.86 16.05 5.38
C GLY A 19 0.33 14.63 5.12
N GLY A 20 -0.77 14.25 5.78
CA GLY A 20 -1.40 12.94 5.59
C GLY A 20 -1.77 12.63 4.13
N CYS A 21 -1.73 11.35 3.76
CA CYS A 21 -2.06 10.88 2.42
C CYS A 21 -2.79 9.54 2.45
N TYR A 22 -3.51 9.26 1.37
CA TYR A 22 -4.07 7.95 1.10
C TYR A 22 -3.09 7.16 0.24
N ASN A 23 -2.53 6.09 0.81
CA ASN A 23 -1.63 5.20 0.09
C ASN A 23 -2.45 4.13 -0.63
N THR A 24 -2.45 4.17 -1.96
CA THR A 24 -3.18 3.21 -2.79
C THR A 24 -2.20 2.28 -3.53
N PRO A 25 -2.68 1.15 -4.07
CA PRO A 25 -1.89 0.26 -4.91
C PRO A 25 -1.16 0.93 -6.09
N ASP A 26 -1.67 2.06 -6.60
CA ASP A 26 -1.12 2.82 -7.75
C ASP A 26 -0.24 4.00 -7.33
N GLY A 27 -0.17 4.29 -6.03
CA GLY A 27 0.59 5.39 -5.45
C GLY A 27 -0.21 6.27 -4.49
N PRO A 28 0.44 7.28 -3.90
CA PRO A 28 -0.17 8.14 -2.89
C PRO A 28 -1.08 9.21 -3.50
N PHE A 29 -2.19 9.52 -2.83
CA PHE A 29 -3.09 10.61 -3.17
C PHE A 29 -3.15 11.62 -2.01
N CYS A 30 -3.21 12.91 -2.33
CA CYS A 30 -3.55 13.91 -1.32
C CYS A 30 -5.02 13.78 -0.91
N VAL A 31 -5.35 14.24 0.30
CA VAL A 31 -6.70 14.17 0.88
C VAL A 31 -7.75 14.80 -0.06
N ASP A 32 -7.49 15.99 -0.59
CA ASP A 32 -8.42 16.67 -1.50
C ASP A 32 -8.75 15.84 -2.75
N CYS A 33 -7.73 15.24 -3.37
CA CYS A 33 -7.98 14.42 -4.55
C CYS A 33 -8.77 13.17 -4.19
N TRP A 34 -8.42 12.50 -3.09
CA TRP A 34 -9.08 11.29 -2.66
C TRP A 34 -10.56 11.54 -2.32
N GLU A 35 -10.86 12.54 -1.51
CA GLU A 35 -12.23 12.82 -1.05
C GLU A 35 -13.10 13.37 -2.18
N ASN A 36 -12.60 14.32 -2.96
CA ASN A 36 -13.44 15.12 -3.85
C ASN A 36 -13.32 14.75 -5.34
N LYS A 37 -12.25 14.08 -5.77
CA LYS A 37 -11.93 13.90 -7.20
C LYS A 37 -11.84 12.44 -7.64
N ILE A 38 -11.80 11.51 -6.70
CA ILE A 38 -11.83 10.07 -6.98
C ILE A 38 -13.23 9.53 -6.72
N SER A 39 -13.81 8.89 -7.72
CA SER A 39 -15.14 8.30 -7.59
C SER A 39 -15.15 7.13 -6.59
N GLU A 40 -16.27 6.92 -5.91
CA GLU A 40 -16.49 5.77 -5.01
C GLU A 40 -16.23 4.43 -5.70
N LYS A 41 -16.61 4.30 -6.99
CA LYS A 41 -16.32 3.10 -7.79
C LYS A 41 -14.82 2.83 -7.90
N THR A 42 -14.03 3.88 -8.12
CA THR A 42 -12.56 3.80 -8.18
C THR A 42 -11.98 3.45 -6.81
N LYS A 43 -12.46 4.07 -5.72
CA LYS A 43 -12.02 3.76 -4.35
C LYS A 43 -12.24 2.27 -4.00
N LYS A 44 -13.44 1.74 -4.28
CA LYS A 44 -13.75 0.31 -4.08
C LYS A 44 -12.86 -0.62 -4.92
N ASN A 45 -12.48 -0.20 -6.13
CA ASN A 45 -11.54 -0.97 -6.94
C ASN A 45 -10.14 -0.99 -6.30
N TYR A 46 -9.66 0.14 -5.76
CA TYR A 46 -8.39 0.19 -5.04
C TYR A 46 -8.40 -0.68 -3.78
N GLU A 47 -9.49 -0.67 -3.02
CA GLU A 47 -9.67 -1.55 -1.87
C GLU A 47 -9.55 -3.03 -2.25
N LYS A 48 -10.27 -3.47 -3.29
CA LYS A 48 -10.18 -4.86 -3.80
C LYS A 48 -8.75 -5.24 -4.21
N GLN A 49 -8.03 -4.33 -4.87
CA GLN A 49 -6.64 -4.56 -5.24
C GLN A 49 -5.72 -4.68 -4.02
N ALA A 50 -5.90 -3.81 -3.02
CA ALA A 50 -5.14 -3.86 -1.78
C ALA A 50 -5.38 -5.19 -1.04
N LEU A 51 -6.65 -5.61 -0.90
CA LEU A 51 -7.01 -6.89 -0.30
C LEU A 51 -6.41 -8.07 -1.07
N LYS A 52 -6.46 -8.06 -2.40
CA LYS A 52 -5.85 -9.13 -3.22
C LYS A 52 -4.34 -9.22 -3.00
N ARG A 53 -3.63 -8.08 -2.94
CA ARG A 53 -2.19 -8.05 -2.62
C ARG A 53 -1.91 -8.61 -1.22
N LEU A 54 -2.71 -8.22 -0.22
CA LEU A 54 -2.59 -8.75 1.15
C LEU A 54 -2.84 -10.27 1.21
N GLN A 55 -3.84 -10.78 0.50
CA GLN A 55 -4.10 -12.22 0.38
C GLN A 55 -2.90 -12.94 -0.23
N THR A 56 -2.28 -12.41 -1.29
CA THR A 56 -1.07 -12.99 -1.88
C THR A 56 0.09 -13.01 -0.89
N VAL A 57 0.28 -11.95 -0.10
CA VAL A 57 1.31 -11.93 0.95
C VAL A 57 1.02 -13.02 2.00
N GLY A 58 -0.21 -13.12 2.50
CA GLY A 58 -0.60 -14.16 3.47
C GLY A 58 -0.43 -15.59 2.95
N ILE A 59 -0.73 -15.85 1.68
CA ILE A 59 -0.49 -17.14 1.02
C ILE A 59 1.03 -17.40 0.88
N GLY A 60 1.80 -16.37 0.53
CA GLY A 60 3.26 -16.43 0.47
C GLY A 60 3.90 -16.79 1.81
N PHE A 61 3.37 -16.25 2.92
CA PHE A 61 3.79 -16.63 4.28
C PHE A 61 3.53 -18.11 4.57
N LYS A 62 2.34 -18.65 4.27
CA LYS A 62 2.06 -20.09 4.47
C LYS A 62 3.00 -20.99 3.66
N LYS A 63 3.36 -20.62 2.44
CA LYS A 63 4.28 -21.39 1.59
C LYS A 63 5.72 -21.40 2.14
N LYS A 64 6.16 -20.34 2.84
CA LYS A 64 7.48 -20.29 3.49
C LYS A 64 7.52 -21.11 4.78
N ILE A 65 6.45 -21.09 5.59
CA ILE A 65 6.40 -21.85 6.85
C ILE A 65 6.20 -23.37 6.59
N GLY A 66 5.61 -23.75 5.46
CA GLY A 66 5.47 -25.16 5.07
C GLY A 66 6.77 -25.85 4.64
N ASN A 67 7.88 -25.13 4.48
CA ASN A 67 9.16 -25.68 4.03
C ASN A 67 10.30 -25.55 5.06
N GLU A 68 10.00 -25.07 6.27
CA GLU A 68 10.95 -25.00 7.37
C GLU A 68 10.29 -25.50 8.67
N GLN A 69 10.12 -26.81 8.77
CA GLN A 69 9.77 -27.47 10.02
C GLN A 69 11.05 -27.69 10.85
N ASN A 70 11.45 -26.68 11.62
CA ASN A 70 12.18 -26.92 12.86
C ASN A 70 11.31 -26.46 14.05
N PRO A 71 10.59 -27.38 14.72
CA PRO A 71 9.62 -27.04 15.77
C PRO A 71 10.25 -26.56 17.10
N SER A 72 11.55 -26.30 17.18
CA SER A 72 12.24 -25.98 18.44
C SER A 72 12.13 -24.52 18.91
N MET A 73 11.58 -23.60 18.12
CA MET A 73 11.62 -22.15 18.43
C MET A 73 10.31 -21.55 19.01
N TRP A 74 9.29 -22.36 19.30
CA TRP A 74 8.01 -21.88 19.88
C TRP A 74 7.73 -22.41 21.30
N LYS A 75 8.78 -22.59 22.10
CA LYS A 75 8.64 -22.73 23.56
C LYS A 75 9.15 -21.45 24.20
N VAL A 76 8.21 -20.59 24.59
CA VAL A 76 8.35 -19.67 25.72
C VAL A 76 7.88 -20.39 26.98
#